data_AF-A0A963FZQ1-F1
#
_entry.id   AF-A0A963FZQ1-F1
#
_cell.length_a   1.000
_cell.length_b   1.000
_cell.length_c   1.000
_cell.angle_alpha   90.00
_cell.angle_beta   90.00
_cell.angle_gamma   90.00
#
_symmetry.space_group_name_H-M   'P 1'
#
loop_
_entity.id
_entity.type
_entity.pdbx_description
1 polymer ?
#
loop_
_entity_poly.entity_id
_entity_poly.type
_entity_poly.pdbx_seq_one_letter_code
_entity_poly.pdbx_strand_id
1 'polypeptide(L)'
;MNTPKSLPWYARKAGVPIERAEALWRQAVRHATADTGWVGNSEYWGATMDRFRQLLSQERATLCTPQVLPFLRSHKRIMRVPIEVINDVAVLTMRHWHHYLTQARRAA
;
A
#
# COMPACT_ATOMS: atom_id res chain seq x y z
N MET A 1 -21.73 -1.41 -17.62
CA MET A 1 -22.63 -1.37 -16.47
C MET A 1 -22.79 0.08 -16.04
N ASN A 2 -24.03 0.56 -15.94
CA ASN A 2 -24.30 1.94 -15.54
C ASN A 2 -23.83 2.17 -14.10
N THR A 3 -23.16 3.30 -13.87
CA THR A 3 -22.77 3.73 -12.54
C THR A 3 -24.00 4.20 -11.75
N PRO A 4 -24.10 3.89 -10.45
CA PRO A 4 -25.26 4.26 -9.68
C PRO A 4 -25.32 5.78 -9.52
N LYS A 5 -26.53 6.36 -9.56
CA LYS A 5 -26.74 7.80 -9.39
C LYS A 5 -26.23 8.34 -8.03
N SER A 6 -26.09 7.47 -7.04
CA SER A 6 -25.53 7.80 -5.72
C SER A 6 -24.00 7.89 -5.70
N LEU A 7 -23.30 7.51 -6.77
CA LEU A 7 -21.83 7.45 -6.80
C LEU A 7 -21.16 8.79 -6.50
N PRO A 8 -21.61 9.95 -7.04
CA PRO A 8 -21.00 11.24 -6.72
C PRO A 8 -21.08 11.59 -5.24
N TRP A 9 -22.14 11.17 -4.53
CA TRP A 9 -22.27 11.37 -3.10
C TRP A 9 -21.22 10.55 -2.32
N TYR A 10 -21.01 9.28 -2.70
CA TYR A 10 -19.97 8.44 -2.10
C TYR A 10 -18.56 8.98 -2.37
N ALA A 11 -18.29 9.46 -3.59
CA ALA A 11 -17.01 10.06 -3.96
C ALA A 11 -16.69 11.29 -3.08
N ARG A 12 -17.65 12.20 -2.94
CA ARG A 12 -17.52 13.39 -2.08
C ARG A 12 -17.31 13.02 -0.61
N LYS A 13 -18.05 12.02 -0.10
CA LYS A 13 -17.90 11.55 1.29
C LYS A 13 -16.51 10.95 1.56
N ALA A 14 -15.91 10.29 0.56
CA ALA A 14 -14.58 9.70 0.66
C ALA A 14 -13.42 10.67 0.37
N GLY A 15 -13.71 11.84 -0.22
CA GLY A 15 -12.68 12.79 -0.67
C GLY A 15 -11.92 12.31 -1.91
N VAL A 16 -12.52 11.42 -2.70
CA VAL A 16 -11.92 10.81 -3.89
C VAL A 16 -12.49 11.48 -5.16
N PRO A 17 -11.67 11.76 -6.19
CA PRO A 17 -12.20 12.30 -7.45
C PRO A 17 -13.20 11.34 -8.11
N ILE A 18 -14.17 11.91 -8.82
CA ILE A 18 -15.30 11.14 -9.36
C ILE A 18 -14.80 10.07 -10.34
N GLU A 19 -13.82 10.37 -11.21
CA GLU A 19 -13.31 9.39 -12.17
C GLU A 19 -12.70 8.17 -11.46
N ARG A 20 -12.03 8.40 -10.32
CA ARG A 20 -11.45 7.34 -9.52
C ARG A 20 -12.52 6.50 -8.83
N ALA A 21 -13.57 7.13 -8.29
CA ALA A 21 -14.70 6.41 -7.73
C ALA A 21 -15.41 5.53 -8.79
N GLU A 22 -15.51 5.98 -10.04
CA GLU A 22 -16.04 5.16 -11.14
C GLU A 22 -15.15 3.95 -11.44
N ALA A 23 -13.83 4.12 -11.44
CA ALA A 23 -12.89 3.02 -11.63
C ALA A 23 -13.02 1.96 -10.51
N LEU A 24 -13.09 2.41 -9.25
CA LEU A 24 -13.31 1.53 -8.10
C LEU A 24 -14.66 0.82 -8.17
N TRP A 25 -15.69 1.48 -8.67
CA TRP A 25 -17.00 0.86 -8.90
C TRP A 25 -16.91 -0.27 -9.93
N ARG A 26 -16.25 -0.04 -11.07
CA ARG A 26 -16.04 -1.09 -12.09
C ARG A 26 -15.25 -2.27 -11.52
N GLN A 27 -14.27 -2.01 -10.66
CA GLN A 27 -13.52 -3.06 -9.98
C GLN A 27 -14.40 -3.86 -9.00
N ALA A 28 -15.22 -3.19 -8.19
CA ALA A 28 -16.13 -3.84 -7.26
C ALA A 28 -17.15 -4.74 -7.99
N VAL A 29 -17.70 -4.25 -9.11
CA VAL A 29 -18.60 -5.02 -9.99
C VAL A 29 -17.91 -6.29 -10.51
N ARG A 30 -16.67 -6.18 -11.00
CA ARG A 30 -15.90 -7.35 -11.48
C ARG A 30 -15.66 -8.39 -10.38
N HIS A 31 -15.35 -7.94 -9.17
CA HIS A 31 -15.20 -8.83 -8.02
C HIS A 31 -16.51 -9.54 -7.69
N ALA A 32 -17.61 -8.81 -7.59
CA ALA A 32 -18.92 -9.40 -7.31
C ALA A 32 -19.35 -10.39 -8.41
N THR A 33 -19.07 -10.09 -9.69
CA THR A 33 -19.33 -11.03 -10.79
C THR A 33 -18.51 -12.31 -10.66
N ALA A 34 -17.24 -12.22 -10.24
CA ALA A 34 -16.40 -13.39 -10.02
C ALA A 34 -16.89 -14.24 -8.83
N ASP A 35 -17.37 -13.58 -7.77
CA ASP A 35 -17.77 -14.25 -6.53
C ASP A 35 -19.14 -14.93 -6.63
N THR A 36 -20.12 -14.28 -7.28
CA THR A 36 -21.51 -14.77 -7.34
C THR A 36 -21.91 -15.39 -8.68
N GLY A 37 -21.13 -15.17 -9.75
CA GLY A 37 -21.37 -15.73 -11.09
C GLY A 37 -22.61 -15.22 -11.83
N TRP A 38 -23.61 -14.65 -11.13
CA TRP A 38 -24.87 -14.20 -11.72
C TRP A 38 -25.21 -12.75 -11.36
N VAL A 39 -25.41 -11.93 -12.40
CA VAL A 39 -25.70 -10.50 -12.26
C VAL A 39 -27.20 -10.29 -12.13
N GLY A 40 -27.66 -9.82 -10.98
CA GLY A 40 -29.07 -9.43 -10.78
C GLY A 40 -29.69 -9.84 -9.45
N ASN A 41 -29.04 -10.72 -8.67
CA ASN A 41 -29.51 -11.03 -7.32
C ASN A 41 -29.28 -9.84 -6.36
N SER A 42 -30.11 -9.72 -5.33
CA SER A 42 -29.90 -8.76 -4.24
C SER A 42 -28.54 -8.96 -3.57
N GLU A 43 -28.10 -10.22 -3.41
CA GLU A 43 -26.80 -10.59 -2.88
C GLU A 43 -25.64 -10.06 -3.72
N TYR A 44 -25.76 -10.10 -5.05
CA TYR A 44 -24.76 -9.55 -5.97
C TYR A 44 -24.57 -8.05 -5.75
N TRP A 45 -25.67 -7.31 -5.61
CA TRP A 45 -25.61 -5.86 -5.37
C TRP A 45 -25.13 -5.53 -3.95
N GLY A 46 -25.46 -6.37 -2.96
CA GLY A 46 -24.90 -6.30 -1.61
C GLY A 46 -23.38 -6.47 -1.62
N ALA A 47 -22.88 -7.56 -2.21
CA ALA A 47 -21.45 -7.84 -2.33
C ALA A 47 -20.70 -6.75 -3.11
N THR A 48 -21.29 -6.25 -4.19
CA THR A 48 -20.73 -5.12 -4.96
C THR A 48 -20.58 -3.88 -4.08
N MET A 49 -21.60 -3.54 -3.28
CA MET A 49 -21.60 -2.36 -2.43
C MET A 49 -20.58 -2.48 -1.28
N ASP A 50 -20.50 -3.65 -0.66
CA ASP A 50 -19.54 -3.90 0.42
C ASP A 50 -18.10 -3.82 -0.08
N ARG A 51 -17.83 -4.44 -1.24
CA ARG A 51 -16.52 -4.35 -1.88
C ARG A 51 -16.17 -2.91 -2.29
N PHE A 52 -17.13 -2.17 -2.83
CA PHE A 52 -16.94 -0.76 -3.17
C PHE A 52 -16.60 0.10 -1.95
N ARG A 53 -17.31 -0.09 -0.83
CA ARG A 53 -17.03 0.62 0.43
C ARG A 53 -15.65 0.28 0.99
N GLN A 54 -15.23 -0.98 0.89
CA GLN A 54 -13.89 -1.41 1.27
C GLN A 54 -12.80 -0.75 0.41
N LEU A 55 -13.00 -0.69 -0.90
CA LEU A 55 -12.06 -0.01 -1.80
C LEU A 55 -11.97 1.49 -1.51
N LEU A 56 -13.09 2.15 -1.21
CA LEU A 56 -13.09 3.56 -0.82
C LEU A 56 -12.38 3.81 0.51
N SER A 57 -12.51 2.92 1.49
CA SER A 57 -11.82 3.07 2.77
C SER A 57 -10.30 2.88 2.62
N GLN A 58 -9.87 1.95 1.76
CA GLN A 58 -8.46 1.74 1.42
C GLN A 58 -7.86 2.95 0.68
N GLU A 59 -8.59 3.51 -0.28
CA GLU A 59 -8.15 4.70 -1.01
C GLU A 59 -8.02 5.90 -0.05
N ARG A 60 -9.01 6.09 0.84
CA ARG A 60 -8.96 7.12 1.89
C ARG A 60 -7.76 6.93 2.82
N ALA A 61 -7.50 5.70 3.26
CA ALA A 61 -6.34 5.39 4.09
C ALA A 61 -5.03 5.74 3.37
N THR A 62 -4.95 5.47 2.06
CA THR A 62 -3.77 5.79 1.24
C THR A 62 -3.57 7.31 1.08
N LEU A 63 -4.65 8.07 0.89
CA LEU A 63 -4.59 9.53 0.77
C LEU A 63 -4.19 10.21 2.10
N CYS A 64 -4.72 9.74 3.23
CA CYS A 64 -4.37 10.28 4.54
C CYS A 64 -3.00 9.81 5.05
N THR A 65 -2.43 8.77 4.45
CA THR A 65 -1.24 8.06 4.93
C THR A 65 -0.33 7.81 3.73
N PRO A 66 0.29 8.86 3.15
CA PRO A 66 1.15 8.69 1.97
C PRO A 66 2.22 7.64 2.29
N GLN A 67 2.38 6.67 1.40
CA GLN A 67 3.19 5.45 1.59
C GLN A 67 4.69 5.69 1.87
N VAL A 68 5.14 6.95 1.89
CA VAL A 68 6.48 7.39 2.34
C VAL A 68 6.71 7.28 3.86
N LEU A 69 5.67 6.95 4.64
CA LEU A 69 5.75 6.84 6.10
C LEU A 69 6.74 5.81 6.66
N PRO A 70 7.02 4.63 6.06
CA PRO A 70 8.01 3.72 6.62
C PRO A 70 9.41 4.34 6.62
N PHE A 71 9.77 4.99 5.51
CA PHE A 71 11.06 5.67 5.38
C PHE A 71 11.13 6.88 6.31
N LEU A 72 10.11 7.73 6.35
CA LEU A 72 10.09 8.91 7.23
C LEU A 72 10.02 8.56 8.73
N ARG A 73 9.30 7.50 9.10
CA ARG A 73 9.24 6.98 10.48
C ARG A 73 10.58 6.37 10.89
N SER A 74 11.26 5.68 9.98
CA SER A 74 12.62 5.16 10.19
C SER A 74 13.65 6.27 10.23
N HIS A 75 13.48 7.33 9.43
CA HIS A 75 14.37 8.47 9.36
C HIS A 75 14.51 9.18 10.71
N LYS A 76 13.40 9.35 11.46
CA LYS A 76 13.46 9.91 12.82
C LYS A 76 14.26 9.06 13.80
N ARG A 77 14.29 7.74 13.60
CA ARG A 77 15.06 6.82 14.46
C ARG A 77 16.54 6.86 14.09
N ILE A 78 16.86 6.89 12.79
CA ILE A 78 18.22 6.98 12.26
C ILE A 78 18.85 8.33 12.65
N MET A 79 18.11 9.44 12.53
CA MET A 79 18.57 10.78 12.91
C MET A 79 18.80 10.97 14.43
N ARG A 80 18.37 10.02 15.25
CA ARG A 80 18.61 10.02 16.72
C ARG A 80 19.77 9.12 17.13
N VAL A 81 20.38 8.39 16.20
CA VAL A 81 21.53 7.56 16.50
C VAL A 81 22.77 8.45 16.64
N PRO A 82 23.54 8.33 17.73
CA PRO A 82 24.82 9.02 17.87
C PRO A 82 25.76 8.61 16.73
N ILE A 83 26.54 9.58 16.21
CA ILE A 83 27.50 9.36 15.13
C ILE A 83 28.52 8.26 15.49
N GLU A 84 28.82 8.10 16.78
CA GLU A 84 29.72 7.06 17.31
C GLU A 84 29.25 5.65 16.96
N VAL A 85 27.96 5.35 17.13
CA VAL A 85 27.40 4.03 16.80
C VAL A 85 27.48 3.76 15.30
N ILE A 86 27.33 4.79 14.47
CA ILE A 86 27.46 4.68 13.01
C ILE A 86 28.92 4.35 12.64
N ASN A 87 29.89 4.97 13.31
CA ASN A 87 31.30 4.71 13.11
C ASN A 87 31.68 3.27 13.50
N ASP A 88 31.20 2.79 14.65
CA ASP A 88 31.48 1.44 15.12
C ASP A 88 30.94 0.37 14.15
N VAL A 89 29.73 0.58 13.64
CA VAL A 89 29.14 -0.30 12.61
C VAL A 89 29.98 -0.25 11.33
N ALA A 90 30.41 0.92 10.87
CA ALA A 90 31.23 1.04 9.67
C ALA A 90 32.57 0.28 9.81
N VAL A 91 33.26 0.42 10.95
CA VAL A 91 34.52 -0.27 11.23
C VAL A 91 34.34 -1.78 11.28
N LEU A 92 33.29 -2.27 11.94
CA LEU A 92 32.98 -3.70 11.99
C LEU A 92 32.69 -4.27 10.61
N THR A 93 31.92 -3.54 9.79
CA THR A 93 31.56 -3.97 8.43
C THR A 93 32.80 -4.01 7.54
N MET A 94 33.67 -3.00 7.64
CA MET A 94 34.94 -2.94 6.91
C MET A 94 35.87 -4.08 7.30
N ARG A 95 35.98 -4.38 8.59
CA ARG A 95 36.81 -5.49 9.11
C ARG A 95 36.28 -6.84 8.64
N HIS A 96 34.97 -7.02 8.61
CA HIS A 96 34.33 -8.23 8.10
C HIS A 96 34.60 -8.44 6.60
N TRP A 97 34.47 -7.38 5.81
CA TRP A 97 34.82 -7.39 4.38
C TRP A 97 36.29 -7.72 4.13
N HIS A 98 37.19 -7.10 4.89
CA HIS A 98 38.63 -7.37 4.78
C HIS A 98 38.94 -8.84 5.08
N HIS A 99 38.29 -9.41 6.09
CA HIS A 99 38.45 -10.82 6.43
C HIS A 99 37.97 -11.75 5.31
N TYR A 100 36.82 -11.47 4.69
CA TYR A 100 36.35 -12.28 3.56
C TYR A 100 37.27 -12.20 2.34
N LEU A 101 37.72 -11.00 1.98
CA LEU A 101 38.61 -10.82 0.82
C LEU A 101 39.97 -11.49 1.04
N THR A 102 40.50 -11.45 2.26
CA THR A 102 41.76 -12.12 2.61
C THR A 102 41.61 -13.63 2.67
N GLN A 103 40.48 -14.16 3.14
CA GLN A 103 40.19 -15.60 3.08
C GLN A 103 40.03 -16.09 1.64
N ALA A 104 39.28 -15.36 0.79
CA ALA A 104 39.10 -15.70 -0.62
C ALA A 104 40.44 -15.72 -1.38
N ARG A 105 41.35 -14.79 -1.05
CA ARG A 105 42.70 -14.72 -1.66
C ARG A 105 43.66 -15.81 -1.19
N ARG A 106 43.42 -16.45 -0.04
CA ARG A 106 44.25 -17.58 0.45
C ARG A 106 43.77 -18.94 -0.04
N ALA A 107 42.54 -19.02 -0.56
CA ALA A 107 41.93 -20.23 -1.09
C ALA A 107 42.10 -20.39 -2.62
N ALA A 108 42.71 -19.39 -3.28
CA ALA A 108 43.08 -19.37 -4.70
C ALA A 108 44.60 -19.52 -4.84
#